data_AF-A0A1Z8W6Y4-F1
#
_entry.id   AF-A0A1Z8W6Y4-F1
#
_cell.length_a   1.000
_cell.length_b   1.000
_cell.length_c   1.000
_cell.angle_alpha   90.00
_cell.angle_beta   90.00
_cell.angle_gamma   90.00
#
_symmetry.space_group_name_H-M   'P 1'
#
loop_
_entity.id
_entity.type
_entity.pdbx_description
1 polymer ?
#
loop_
_entity_poly.entity_id
_entity_poly.type
_entity_poly.pdbx_seq_one_letter_code
_entity_poly.pdbx_strand_id
1 'polypeptide(L)' 'MNQLIQAATDAYQAQRTEALAHLDLLFNDAKMIGEHSDLLTEVKKWTESLSQAEENLETLRRNFDVSKSK' A
#
# COMPACT_ATOMS: atom_id res chain seq x y z
N MET A 1 9.20 3.43 21.28
CA MET A 1 8.99 3.69 19.85
C MET A 1 8.74 5.19 19.67
N ASN A 2 9.34 5.84 18.66
CA ASN A 2 9.05 7.25 18.39
C ASN A 2 7.62 7.38 17.83
N GLN A 3 6.75 8.21 18.43
CA GLN A 3 5.35 8.33 18.03
C GLN A 3 5.18 8.75 16.56
N LEU A 4 6.15 9.51 16.02
CA LEU A 4 6.17 9.91 14.61
C LEU A 4 6.46 8.73 13.68
N ILE A 5 7.37 7.82 14.07
CA ILE A 5 7.65 6.60 13.30
C ILE A 5 6.42 5.69 13.31
N GLN A 6 5.75 5.58 14.44
CA GLN A 6 4.51 4.80 14.54
C GLN A 6 3.41 5.39 13.67
N ALA A 7 3.20 6.71 13.70
CA ALA A 7 2.21 7.38 12.86
C ALA A 7 2.51 7.22 11.36
N ALA A 8 3.78 7.34 10.95
CA ALA A 8 4.18 7.11 9.56
C ALA A 8 3.98 5.65 9.14
N THR A 9 4.32 4.70 10.02
CA THR A 9 4.09 3.26 9.79
C THR A 9 2.60 2.98 9.59
N ASP A 10 1.74 3.50 10.48
CA ASP A 10 0.29 3.32 10.41
C ASP A 10 -0.29 3.91 9.11
N ALA A 11 0.16 5.11 8.72
CA ALA A 11 -0.23 5.75 7.47
C ALA A 11 0.15 4.91 6.23
N TYR A 12 1.38 4.39 6.16
CA TYR A 12 1.79 3.54 5.04
C TYR A 12 1.10 2.16 5.07
N GLN A 13 0.79 1.62 6.24
CA GLN A 13 -0.02 0.39 6.36
C GLN A 13 -1.46 0.61 5.87
N ALA A 14 -2.06 1.77 6.18
CA ALA A 14 -3.36 2.16 5.67
C ALA A 14 -3.33 2.25 4.14
N GLN A 15 -2.36 2.98 3.57
CA GLN A 15 -2.19 3.12 2.13
C GLN A 15 -2.06 1.75 1.43
N ARG A 16 -1.26 0.84 2.00
CA ARG A 16 -1.13 -0.55 1.51
C ARG A 16 -2.46 -1.29 1.52
N THR A 17 -3.22 -1.16 2.60
CA THR A 17 -4.53 -1.83 2.76
C THR A 17 -5.56 -1.29 1.77
N GLU A 18 -5.59 0.03 1.58
CA GLU A 18 -6.45 0.69 0.59
C GLU A 18 -6.12 0.21 -0.83
N ALA A 19 -4.84 0.20 -1.21
CA ALA A 19 -4.41 -0.27 -2.52
C ALA A 19 -4.79 -1.73 -2.77
N LEU A 20 -4.61 -2.61 -1.78
CA LEU A 20 -5.01 -4.02 -1.87
C LEU A 20 -6.53 -4.18 -2.01
N ALA A 21 -7.32 -3.42 -1.24
CA ALA A 21 -8.78 -3.47 -1.32
C ALA A 21 -9.28 -2.99 -2.69
N HIS A 22 -8.67 -1.93 -3.24
CA HIS A 22 -8.98 -1.47 -4.59
C HIS A 22 -8.62 -2.49 -5.66
N LEU A 23 -7.45 -3.13 -5.57
CA LEU A 23 -7.04 -4.20 -6.48
C LEU A 23 -7.98 -5.40 -6.39
N ASP A 24 -8.36 -5.82 -5.18
CA ASP A 24 -9.30 -6.92 -4.96
C ASP A 24 -10.66 -6.61 -5.60
N LEU A 25 -11.19 -5.39 -5.42
CA LEU A 25 -12.42 -4.95 -6.06
C LEU A 25 -12.28 -4.91 -7.59
N LEU A 26 -11.14 -4.45 -8.13
CA LEU A 26 -10.88 -4.44 -9.57
C LEU A 26 -10.83 -5.85 -10.18
N PHE A 27 -10.31 -6.83 -9.44
CA PHE A 27 -10.20 -8.21 -9.92
C PHE A 27 -11.46 -9.04 -9.70
N ASN A 28 -12.21 -8.77 -8.63
CA ASN A 28 -13.36 -9.56 -8.21
C ASN A 28 -14.72 -8.93 -8.61
N ASP A 29 -14.78 -7.62 -8.80
CA ASP A 29 -16.01 -6.93 -9.16
C ASP A 29 -16.13 -6.76 -10.68
N ALA A 30 -16.76 -7.76 -11.32
CA ALA A 30 -17.04 -7.78 -12.75
C ALA A 30 -17.87 -6.57 -13.25
N LYS A 31 -18.54 -5.81 -12.36
CA LYS A 31 -19.28 -4.60 -12.76
C LYS A 31 -18.36 -3.44 -13.13
N MET A 32 -17.17 -3.33 -12.51
CA MET A 32 -16.19 -2.30 -12.92
C MET A 32 -15.60 -2.56 -14.30
N ILE A 33 -15.67 -3.80 -14.80
CA ILE A 33 -15.14 -4.18 -16.12
C ILE A 33 -16.03 -3.65 -17.27
N GLY A 34 -17.27 -3.27 -16.98
CA GLY A 34 -18.23 -2.84 -18.01
C GLY A 34 -18.16 -1.37 -18.42
N GLU A 35 -17.71 -0.47 -17.53
CA GLU A 35 -17.86 1.00 -17.74
C GLU A 35 -16.54 1.77 -17.84
N HIS A 36 -15.41 1.15 -17.47
CA HIS A 36 -14.09 1.77 -17.51
C HIS A 36 -13.11 0.90 -18.30
N SER A 37 -12.87 1.22 -19.57
CA SER A 37 -11.85 0.57 -20.43
C SER A 37 -10.42 0.64 -19.88
N ASP A 38 -10.19 1.35 -18.78
CA ASP A 38 -8.88 1.62 -18.18
C ASP A 38 -8.65 0.90 -16.84
N LEU A 39 -9.25 -0.28 -16.64
CA LEU A 39 -8.91 -1.17 -15.52
C LEU A 39 -7.41 -1.37 -15.37
N LEU A 40 -6.69 -1.50 -16.49
CA LEU A 40 -5.25 -1.68 -16.49
C LEU A 40 -4.53 -0.45 -15.89
N THR A 41 -5.04 0.75 -16.12
CA THR A 41 -4.49 1.99 -15.56
C THR A 41 -4.76 2.08 -14.06
N GLU A 42 -5.96 1.73 -13.61
CA GLU A 42 -6.26 1.68 -12.18
C GLU A 42 -5.43 0.58 -11.48
N VAL A 43 -5.31 -0.62 -12.06
CA VAL A 43 -4.45 -1.69 -11.52
C VAL A 43 -3.01 -1.21 -11.41
N LYS A 44 -2.46 -0.53 -12.44
CA LYS A 44 -1.10 0.03 -12.38
C LYS A 44 -0.95 1.05 -11.25
N LYS A 45 -1.87 2.02 -11.18
CA LYS A 45 -1.90 3.06 -10.15
C LYS A 45 -1.93 2.49 -8.73
N TRP A 46 -2.80 1.51 -8.47
CA TRP A 46 -2.89 0.88 -7.15
C TRP A 46 -1.71 -0.04 -6.86
N THR A 47 -1.14 -0.70 -7.88
CA THR A 47 0.10 -1.49 -7.74
C THR A 47 1.31 -0.60 -7.42
N GLU A 48 1.41 0.57 -8.05
CA GLU A 48 2.43 1.57 -7.75
C GLU A 48 2.26 2.11 -6.33
N SER A 49 1.03 2.46 -5.92
CA SER A 49 0.74 2.94 -4.56
C SER A 49 1.07 1.88 -3.50
N LEU A 50 0.77 0.61 -3.78
CA LEU A 50 1.14 -0.53 -2.95
C LEU A 50 2.66 -0.65 -2.83
N SER A 51 3.36 -0.63 -3.95
CA SER A 51 4.83 -0.77 -3.99
C SER A 51 5.52 0.36 -3.21
N GLN A 52 5.06 1.60 -3.36
CA GLN A 52 5.59 2.74 -2.61
C GLN A 52 5.32 2.61 -1.10
N ALA A 53 4.12 2.15 -0.71
CA ALA A 53 3.79 1.93 0.69
C ALA A 53 4.71 0.86 1.32
N GLU A 54 4.93 -0.25 0.62
CA GLU A 54 5.82 -1.32 1.08
C GLU A 54 7.28 -0.88 1.15
N GLU A 55 7.78 -0.15 0.17
CA GLU A 55 9.15 0.41 0.19
C GLU A 55 9.35 1.42 1.32
N ASN A 56 8.36 2.28 1.59
CA ASN A 56 8.42 3.23 2.70
C ASN A 56 8.38 2.51 4.06
N LEU A 57 7.54 1.49 4.21
CA LEU A 57 7.51 0.65 5.40
C LEU A 57 8.84 -0.07 5.62
N GLU A 58 9.40 -0.65 4.56
CA GLU A 58 10.71 -1.29 4.62
C GLU A 58 11.81 -0.28 4.94
N THR A 59 11.77 0.92 4.37
CA THR A 59 12.75 1.98 4.66
C THR A 59 12.67 2.41 6.12
N LEU A 60 11.45 2.63 6.64
CA LEU A 60 11.25 2.93 8.05
C LEU A 60 11.77 1.81 8.94
N ARG A 61 11.48 0.56 8.56
CA ARG A 61 11.95 -0.60 9.31
C ARG A 61 13.49 -0.71 9.26
N ARG A 62 14.09 -0.68 8.08
CA ARG A 62 15.52 -0.88 7.88
C ARG A 62 16.38 0.22 8.52
N ASN A 63 15.91 1.46 8.50
CA ASN A 63 16.68 2.61 9.00
C ASN A 63 16.33 2.96 10.45
N PHE A 64 15.09 2.69 10.90
CA PHE A 64 14.61 3.14 12.20
C PHE A 64 14.03 2.03 13.11
N ASP A 65 13.71 0.84 12.60
CA ASP A 65 13.41 -0.35 13.43
C ASP A 65 14.72 -0.94 13.95
N VAL A 66 15.31 -0.25 14.93
CA VAL A 66 16.39 -0.75 15.79
C VAL A 66 15.80 -1.72 16.83
N SER A 67 15.01 -2.70 16.38
CA SER A 67 14.44 -3.76 17.23
C SER A 67 15.16 -5.11 17.07
N LYS A 68 16.22 -5.19 16.26
CA LYS A 68 17.24 -6.25 16.33
C LYS A 68 18.56 -5.74 16.89
N SER A 69 18.49 -5.10 18.06
CA SER A 69 19.64 -4.99 18.96
C SER A 69 19.33 -5.77 20.23
N LYS A 70 19.33 -7.11 20.14
CA LYS A 70 19.76 -7.98 21.22
C LYS A 70 20.11 -9.38 20.72
#